data_AF-A0A8T3RN57-F1
#
_entry.id   AF-A0A8T3RN57-F1
#
_cell.length_a   1.000
_cell.length_b   1.000
_cell.length_c   1.000
_cell.angle_alpha   90.00
_cell.angle_beta   90.00
_cell.angle_gamma   90.00
#
_symmetry.space_group_name_H-M   'P 1'
#
loop_
_entity.id
_entity.type
_entity.pdbx_description
1 polymer ?
#
loop_
_entity_poly.entity_id
_entity_poly.type
_entity_poly.pdbx_seq_one_letter_code
_entity_poly.pdbx_strand_id
1 'polypeptide(L)'
;MVQRRMLDPEALDDRIASAWLIRRWIDPDAEFKFVAGEGYTPADGEIRFDMFAAEFTHDADMCTFEVLNRLLGADDSALTCIAEIVHDIDLKDGKFARPETEGIAHLLTGIVSGTEDDAGRLERGGAMFADLYRYFHEVRK
;
A
#
# COMPACT_ATOMS: atom_id res chain seq x y z
N MET A 1 11.18 6.55 5.19
CA MET A 1 10.83 5.21 4.66
C MET A 1 11.39 5.04 3.25
N VAL A 2 11.82 3.84 2.88
CA VAL A 2 12.41 3.52 1.57
C VAL A 2 11.64 2.38 0.92
N GLN A 3 11.34 2.50 -0.37
CA GLN A 3 10.70 1.45 -1.16
C GLN A 3 11.27 1.42 -2.58
N ARG A 4 10.97 0.36 -3.32
CA ARG A 4 11.38 0.26 -4.73
C ARG A 4 10.57 1.24 -5.58
N ARG A 5 11.22 1.82 -6.60
CA ARG A 5 10.55 2.64 -7.63
C ARG A 5 9.33 1.94 -8.22
N MET A 6 8.27 2.68 -8.46
CA MET A 6 6.99 2.17 -8.95
C MET A 6 6.94 2.13 -10.48
N LEU A 7 7.98 1.54 -11.08
CA LEU A 7 8.12 1.40 -12.53
C LEU A 7 7.49 0.11 -13.08
N ASP A 8 7.19 -0.83 -12.18
CA ASP A 8 6.70 -2.16 -12.49
C ASP A 8 5.30 -2.33 -11.89
N PRO A 9 4.25 -2.60 -12.68
CA PRO A 9 2.87 -2.63 -12.21
C PRO A 9 2.53 -3.76 -11.24
N GLU A 10 3.42 -4.74 -11.06
CA GLU A 10 3.08 -6.00 -10.40
C GLU A 10 2.80 -5.93 -8.88
N ALA A 11 3.16 -4.83 -8.20
CA ALA A 11 2.96 -4.65 -6.73
C ALA A 11 2.78 -3.17 -6.33
N LEU A 12 2.18 -2.34 -7.18
CA LEU A 12 2.08 -0.90 -6.92
C LEU A 12 0.98 -0.55 -5.92
N ASP A 13 -0.04 -1.38 -5.87
CA ASP A 13 -1.18 -1.26 -4.99
C ASP A 13 -0.77 -1.39 -3.52
N ASP A 14 0.00 -2.43 -3.16
CA ASP A 14 0.50 -2.63 -1.80
C ASP A 14 1.41 -1.48 -1.34
N ARG A 15 2.31 -0.99 -2.21
CA ARG A 15 3.17 0.17 -1.94
C ARG A 15 2.40 1.44 -1.61
N ILE A 16 1.44 1.77 -2.46
CA ILE A 16 0.65 2.98 -2.33
C ILE A 16 -0.23 2.88 -1.08
N ALA A 17 -0.88 1.74 -0.86
CA ALA A 17 -1.72 1.51 0.30
C ALA A 17 -0.91 1.58 1.60
N SER A 18 0.24 0.89 1.63
CA SER A 18 1.15 0.87 2.78
C SER A 18 1.69 2.26 3.09
N ALA A 19 2.11 3.03 2.07
CA ALA A 19 2.57 4.40 2.26
C ALA A 19 1.48 5.32 2.84
N TRP A 20 0.23 5.15 2.39
CA TRP A 20 -0.92 5.85 2.96
C TRP A 20 -1.18 5.46 4.42
N LEU A 21 -1.18 4.16 4.73
CA LEU A 21 -1.35 3.64 6.09
C LEU A 21 -0.28 4.17 7.04
N ILE A 22 0.98 4.15 6.59
CA ILE A 22 2.12 4.68 7.35
C ILE A 22 1.89 6.15 7.70
N ARG A 23 1.63 7.00 6.70
CA ARG A 23 1.39 8.44 6.93
C ARG A 23 0.18 8.73 7.80
N ARG A 24 -0.81 7.84 7.80
CA ARG A 24 -2.07 8.12 8.49
C ARG A 24 -2.09 7.63 9.94
N TRP A 25 -1.43 6.51 10.25
CA TRP A 25 -1.49 5.89 11.57
C TRP A 25 -0.13 5.62 12.23
N ILE A 26 0.96 5.53 11.48
CA ILE A 26 2.27 5.13 12.03
C ILE A 26 3.16 6.37 12.24
N ASP A 27 3.40 7.13 11.17
CA ASP A 27 4.31 8.28 11.16
C ASP A 27 3.79 9.33 10.15
N PRO A 28 3.12 10.40 10.63
CA PRO A 28 2.57 11.44 9.77
C PRO A 28 3.63 12.27 9.02
N ASP A 29 4.87 12.27 9.52
CA ASP A 29 5.98 12.98 8.92
C ASP A 29 6.83 12.07 8.01
N ALA A 30 6.36 10.84 7.74
CA ALA A 30 7.07 9.88 6.92
C ALA A 30 7.32 10.40 5.48
N GLU A 31 8.61 10.53 5.17
CA GLU A 31 9.11 10.76 3.82
C GLU A 31 9.40 9.44 3.10
N PHE A 32 9.17 9.41 1.78
CA PHE A 32 9.36 8.22 0.96
C PHE A 32 10.47 8.43 -0.06
N LYS A 33 11.45 7.53 -0.04
CA LYS A 33 12.55 7.46 -1.01
C LYS A 33 12.38 6.25 -1.91
N PHE A 34 12.60 6.44 -3.21
CA PHE A 34 12.38 5.42 -4.23
C PHE A 34 13.69 4.93 -4.85
N VAL A 35 13.98 3.64 -4.71
CA VAL A 35 15.27 3.03 -5.09
C VAL A 35 15.11 1.92 -6.12
N ALA A 36 16.21 1.52 -6.76
CA ALA A 36 16.23 0.49 -7.79
C ALA A 36 16.18 -0.94 -7.22
N GLY A 37 15.33 -1.23 -6.21
CA GLY A 37 14.94 -2.58 -5.79
C GLY A 37 16.00 -3.49 -5.15
N GLU A 38 17.08 -3.78 -5.86
CA GLU A 38 18.18 -4.66 -5.44
C GLU A 38 19.43 -3.87 -5.05
N GLY A 39 20.19 -4.41 -4.10
CA GLY A 39 21.50 -3.86 -3.72
C GLY A 39 21.45 -2.53 -2.96
N TYR A 40 20.27 -2.02 -2.62
CA TYR A 40 20.14 -0.81 -1.82
C TYR A 40 20.52 -1.08 -0.36
N THR A 41 21.52 -0.34 0.13
CA THR A 41 21.90 -0.32 1.54
C THR A 41 21.29 0.92 2.19
N PRO A 42 20.39 0.78 3.18
CA PRO A 42 19.78 1.92 3.85
C PRO A 42 20.82 2.72 4.64
N ALA A 43 20.66 4.05 4.64
CA ALA A 43 21.39 4.94 5.51
C ALA A 43 20.81 4.90 6.94
N ASP A 44 21.53 5.44 7.93
CA ASP A 44 21.04 5.54 9.30
C ASP A 44 19.67 6.24 9.36
N GLY A 45 18.70 5.60 10.01
CA GLY A 45 17.33 6.10 10.13
C GLY A 45 16.42 5.77 8.95
N GLU A 46 16.93 5.20 7.86
CA GLU A 46 16.09 4.70 6.77
C GLU A 46 15.53 3.31 7.08
N ILE A 47 14.21 3.16 6.99
CA ILE A 47 13.50 1.90 7.14
C ILE A 47 12.93 1.52 5.78
N ARG A 48 13.21 0.30 5.31
CA ARG A 48 12.69 -0.20 4.04
C ARG A 48 11.35 -0.88 4.25
N PHE A 49 10.48 -0.75 3.26
CA PHE A 49 9.25 -1.52 3.19
C PHE A 49 8.93 -1.89 1.73
N ASP A 50 8.13 -2.94 1.58
CA ASP A 50 7.71 -3.52 0.30
C ASP A 50 8.86 -3.59 -0.74
N MET A 51 9.96 -4.19 -0.32
CA MET A 51 11.09 -4.51 -1.19
C MET A 51 11.87 -5.70 -0.64
N PHE A 52 12.80 -6.21 -1.45
CA PHE A 52 13.62 -7.35 -1.06
C PHE A 52 14.40 -7.07 0.23
N ALA A 53 14.35 -8.01 1.17
CA ALA A 53 14.99 -7.95 2.48
C ALA A 53 14.62 -6.70 3.31
N ALA A 54 13.47 -6.08 3.04
CA ALA A 54 12.97 -4.95 3.82
C ALA A 54 12.54 -5.37 5.23
N GLU A 55 12.55 -4.41 6.15
CA GLU A 55 12.09 -4.61 7.52
C GLU A 55 10.58 -4.90 7.59
N PHE A 56 9.80 -4.30 6.69
CA PHE A 56 8.37 -4.56 6.53
C PHE A 56 8.08 -4.98 5.08
N THR A 57 7.83 -6.25 4.85
CA THR A 57 7.50 -6.79 3.53
C THR A 57 6.48 -7.91 3.71
N HIS A 58 6.11 -8.57 2.62
CA HIS A 58 5.22 -9.73 2.65
C HIS A 58 5.71 -10.75 3.69
N ASP A 59 4.77 -11.33 4.44
CA ASP A 59 5.05 -12.39 5.41
C ASP A 59 4.06 -13.54 5.19
N ALA A 60 4.58 -14.69 4.78
CA ALA A 60 3.81 -15.86 4.38
C ALA A 60 2.73 -15.53 3.34
N ASP A 61 1.46 -15.48 3.74
CA ASP A 61 0.29 -15.21 2.91
C ASP A 61 -0.26 -13.80 3.09
N MET A 62 0.52 -12.88 3.67
CA MET A 62 0.14 -11.48 3.86
C MET A 62 0.95 -10.56 2.95
N CYS A 63 0.29 -9.59 2.31
CA CYS A 63 0.98 -8.45 1.69
C CYS A 63 1.55 -7.49 2.76
N THR A 64 2.37 -6.52 2.35
CA THR A 64 2.98 -5.55 3.27
C THR A 64 1.93 -4.74 4.03
N PHE A 65 0.82 -4.36 3.39
CA PHE A 65 -0.27 -3.64 4.02
C PHE A 65 -0.90 -4.45 5.16
N GLU A 66 -1.14 -5.74 4.94
CA GLU A 66 -1.66 -6.65 5.97
C GLU A 66 -0.69 -6.79 7.15
N VAL A 67 0.61 -6.91 6.86
CA VAL A 67 1.66 -6.94 7.89
C VAL A 67 1.64 -5.68 8.74
N LEU A 68 1.62 -4.50 8.10
CA LEU A 68 1.57 -3.21 8.79
C LEU A 68 0.28 -3.03 9.59
N ASN A 69 -0.88 -3.38 9.01
CA ASN A 69 -2.17 -3.29 9.68
C ASN A 69 -2.24 -4.20 10.92
N ARG A 70 -1.69 -5.41 10.81
CA ARG A 70 -1.58 -6.34 11.95
C ARG A 70 -0.69 -5.79 13.07
N LEU A 71 0.44 -5.16 12.71
CA LEU A 71 1.35 -4.55 13.68
C LEU A 71 0.75 -3.32 14.38
N LEU A 72 -0.09 -2.55 13.68
CA LEU A 72 -0.86 -1.46 14.27
C LEU A 72 -1.83 -1.96 15.36
N GLY A 73 -2.27 -3.22 15.29
CA GLY A 73 -3.23 -3.78 16.22
C GLY A 73 -4.60 -3.08 16.18
N ALA A 74 -4.91 -2.44 15.06
CA ALA A 74 -6.16 -1.69 14.89
C ALA A 74 -7.33 -2.67 14.71
N ASP A 75 -8.27 -2.67 15.65
CA ASP A 75 -9.59 -3.29 15.47
C ASP A 75 -10.49 -2.35 14.65
N ASP A 76 -10.11 -2.14 13.39
CA ASP A 76 -10.80 -1.25 12.45
C ASP A 76 -11.32 -2.05 11.25
N SER A 77 -12.65 -2.18 11.17
CA SER A 77 -13.32 -2.93 10.11
C SER A 77 -13.11 -2.30 8.73
N ALA A 78 -12.93 -0.98 8.63
CA ALA A 78 -12.65 -0.30 7.38
C ALA A 78 -11.24 -0.62 6.89
N LEU A 79 -10.25 -0.62 7.78
CA LEU A 79 -8.89 -1.08 7.44
C LEU A 79 -8.88 -2.55 7.05
N THR A 80 -9.68 -3.39 7.70
CA THR A 80 -9.83 -4.81 7.33
C THR A 80 -10.36 -4.95 5.89
N CYS A 81 -11.40 -4.20 5.53
CA CYS A 81 -11.94 -4.21 4.17
C CYS A 81 -10.90 -3.77 3.12
N ILE A 82 -10.09 -2.76 3.44
CA ILE A 82 -9.02 -2.30 2.55
C ILE A 82 -7.91 -3.36 2.45
N ALA A 83 -7.53 -3.99 3.57
CA ALA A 83 -6.50 -5.04 3.58
C ALA A 83 -6.86 -6.19 2.64
N GLU A 84 -8.12 -6.65 2.69
CA GLU A 84 -8.62 -7.71 1.82
C GLU A 84 -8.61 -7.30 0.33
N ILE A 85 -8.94 -6.04 0.02
CA ILE A 85 -8.87 -5.53 -1.36
C ILE A 85 -7.43 -5.49 -1.85
N VAL A 86 -6.51 -4.93 -1.06
CA VAL A 86 -5.09 -4.84 -1.43
C VAL A 86 -4.51 -6.24 -1.61
N HIS A 87 -4.81 -7.18 -0.71
CA HIS A 87 -4.39 -8.57 -0.83
C HIS A 87 -4.79 -9.20 -2.17
N ASP A 88 -6.06 -9.09 -2.55
CA ASP A 88 -6.54 -9.69 -3.79
C ASP A 88 -5.89 -9.06 -5.04
N ILE A 89 -5.52 -7.78 -4.99
CA ILE A 89 -4.85 -7.10 -6.10
C ILE A 89 -3.38 -7.52 -6.18
N ASP A 90 -2.69 -7.59 -5.04
CA ASP A 90 -1.27 -7.84 -4.92
C ASP A 90 -0.93 -9.33 -5.12
N LEU A 91 -1.57 -10.23 -4.36
CA LEU A 91 -1.30 -11.68 -4.39
C LEU A 91 -2.02 -12.40 -5.53
N LYS A 92 -3.12 -11.83 -6.06
CA LYS A 92 -3.88 -12.37 -7.20
C LYS A 92 -4.36 -13.81 -7.00
N ASP A 93 -4.58 -14.22 -5.75
CA ASP A 93 -5.08 -15.56 -5.40
C ASP A 93 -6.60 -15.61 -5.19
N GLY A 94 -7.26 -14.44 -5.13
CA GLY A 94 -8.70 -14.30 -4.96
C GLY A 94 -9.22 -14.80 -3.61
N LYS A 95 -8.39 -14.75 -2.57
CA LYS A 95 -8.71 -15.24 -1.23
C LYS A 95 -9.97 -14.60 -0.63
N PHE A 96 -10.17 -13.30 -0.83
CA PHE A 96 -11.28 -12.56 -0.22
C PHE A 96 -12.40 -12.25 -1.20
N ALA A 97 -12.06 -12.01 -2.46
CA ALA A 97 -12.98 -11.81 -3.59
C ALA A 97 -14.03 -10.70 -3.34
N ARG A 98 -13.59 -9.54 -2.81
CA ARG A 98 -14.50 -8.42 -2.57
C ARG A 98 -14.99 -7.82 -3.90
N PRO A 99 -16.26 -7.36 -3.97
CA PRO A 99 -16.81 -6.79 -5.21
C PRO A 99 -16.13 -5.48 -5.63
N GLU A 100 -15.51 -4.76 -4.68
CA GLU A 100 -14.80 -3.51 -4.97
C GLU A 100 -13.44 -3.74 -5.67
N THR A 101 -12.84 -4.93 -5.52
CA THR A 101 -11.43 -5.22 -5.89
C THR A 101 -11.10 -4.83 -7.33
N GLU A 102 -11.87 -5.30 -8.31
CA GLU A 102 -11.59 -5.05 -9.73
C GLU A 102 -11.66 -3.55 -10.09
N GLY A 103 -12.62 -2.84 -9.50
CA GLY A 103 -12.77 -1.39 -9.71
C GLY A 103 -11.59 -0.61 -9.14
N ILE A 104 -11.13 -0.97 -7.94
CA ILE A 104 -9.96 -0.34 -7.32
C ILE A 104 -8.69 -0.65 -8.10
N ALA A 105 -8.51 -1.89 -8.60
CA ALA A 105 -7.38 -2.24 -9.45
C ALA A 105 -7.33 -1.39 -10.74
N HIS A 106 -8.47 -1.17 -11.39
CA HIS A 106 -8.55 -0.29 -12.57
C HIS A 106 -8.23 1.17 -12.25
N LEU A 107 -8.71 1.69 -11.11
CA LEU A 107 -8.38 3.05 -10.67
C LEU A 107 -6.88 3.22 -10.40
N LEU A 108 -6.27 2.27 -9.71
CA LEU A 108 -4.81 2.26 -9.46
C LEU A 108 -4.03 2.21 -10.77
N THR A 109 -4.44 1.37 -11.71
CA THR A 109 -3.85 1.32 -13.06
C THR A 109 -3.91 2.69 -13.76
N GLY A 110 -5.06 3.37 -13.67
CA GLY A 110 -5.25 4.71 -14.22
C GLY A 110 -4.45 5.79 -13.50
N ILE A 111 -4.27 5.68 -12.18
CA ILE A 111 -3.41 6.57 -11.40
C ILE A 111 -1.97 6.42 -11.86
N VAL A 112 -1.43 5.19 -11.88
CA VAL A 112 -0.05 4.90 -12.27
C VAL A 112 0.25 5.40 -13.69
N SER A 113 -0.68 5.16 -14.62
CA SER A 113 -0.56 5.58 -16.02
C SER A 113 -0.71 7.09 -16.22
N GLY A 114 -1.42 7.77 -15.32
CA GLY A 114 -1.70 9.20 -15.38
C GLY A 114 -0.77 10.07 -14.53
N THR A 115 0.31 9.51 -13.99
CA THR A 115 1.30 10.22 -13.15
C THR A 115 2.71 9.95 -13.66
N GLU A 116 3.53 10.99 -13.68
CA GLU A 116 4.90 10.91 -14.24
C GLU A 116 5.90 10.27 -13.27
N ASP A 117 5.74 10.49 -11.97
CA ASP A 117 6.69 10.06 -10.95
C ASP A 117 6.04 9.34 -9.76
N ASP A 118 6.90 8.77 -8.92
CA ASP A 118 6.48 7.99 -7.76
C ASP A 118 5.79 8.83 -6.68
N ALA A 119 6.14 10.12 -6.56
CA ALA A 119 5.51 11.01 -5.58
C ALA A 119 4.05 11.30 -5.96
N GLY A 120 3.78 11.59 -7.23
CA GLY A 120 2.43 11.80 -7.76
C GLY A 120 1.56 10.55 -7.66
N ARG A 121 2.15 9.35 -7.82
CA ARG A 121 1.47 8.07 -7.57
C ARG A 121 1.01 7.94 -6.11
N LEU A 122 1.91 8.23 -5.16
CA LEU A 122 1.56 8.19 -3.73
C LEU A 122 0.51 9.25 -3.35
N GLU A 123 0.59 10.45 -3.92
CA GLU A 123 -0.38 11.50 -3.65
C GLU A 123 -1.79 11.11 -4.12
N ARG A 124 -1.93 10.77 -5.41
CA ARG A 124 -3.24 10.44 -5.99
C ARG A 124 -3.79 9.12 -5.44
N GLY A 125 -2.94 8.10 -5.30
CA GLY A 125 -3.31 6.81 -4.75
C GLY A 125 -3.65 6.88 -3.26
N GLY A 126 -2.89 7.64 -2.48
CA GLY A 126 -3.19 7.88 -1.07
C GLY A 126 -4.52 8.61 -0.86
N ALA A 127 -4.84 9.59 -1.71
CA ALA A 127 -6.16 10.23 -1.68
C ALA A 127 -7.30 9.24 -1.96
N MET A 128 -7.13 8.36 -2.95
CA MET A 128 -8.08 7.30 -3.26
C MET A 128 -8.29 6.35 -2.06
N PHE A 129 -7.22 5.88 -1.41
CA PHE A 129 -7.34 5.03 -0.21
C PHE A 129 -7.98 5.76 0.97
N ALA A 130 -7.72 7.06 1.12
CA ALA A 130 -8.40 7.88 2.13
C ALA A 130 -9.92 7.96 1.88
N ASP A 131 -10.34 8.09 0.62
CA ASP A 131 -11.76 8.10 0.25
C ASP A 131 -12.41 6.71 0.41
N LEU A 132 -11.67 5.64 0.06
CA LEU A 132 -12.13 4.26 0.27
C LEU A 132 -12.29 3.93 1.76
N TYR A 133 -11.37 4.41 2.60
CA TYR A 133 -11.49 4.31 4.05
C TYR A 133 -12.74 5.03 4.55
N ARG A 134 -13.00 6.26 4.09
CA ARG A 134 -14.22 7.00 4.44
C ARG A 134 -15.48 6.25 4.04
N TYR A 135 -15.49 5.64 2.85
CA TYR A 135 -16.61 4.82 2.39
C TYR A 135 -16.92 3.66 3.36
N PHE A 136 -15.91 2.87 3.73
CA PHE A 136 -16.12 1.73 4.64
C PHE A 136 -16.39 2.14 6.08
N HIS A 137 -15.81 3.25 6.55
CA HIS A 137 -15.96 3.70 7.93
C HIS A 137 -17.28 4.45 8.18
N GLU A 138 -17.75 5.24 7.22
CA GLU A 138 -18.87 6.19 7.43
C GLU A 138 -20.13 5.85 6.63
N VAL A 139 -19.98 5.39 5.37
CA VAL A 139 -21.10 5.26 4.43
C VAL A 139 -21.73 3.87 4.46
N ARG A 140 -20.93 2.82 4.64
CA ARG A 140 -21.35 1.42 4.50
C ARG A 140 -21.69 0.71 5.82
N LYS A 141 -22.08 1.44 6.87
CA LYS A 141 -22.47 0.85 8.17
C LYS A 141 -23.60 -0.17 8.05
#